data_AF-A0A5C3L826-F1
#
_entry.id   AF-A0A5C3L826-F1
#
_cell.length_a   1.000
_cell.length_b   1.000
_cell.length_c   1.000
_cell.angle_alpha   90.00
_cell.angle_beta   90.00
_cell.angle_gamma   90.00
#
_symmetry.space_group_name_H-M   'P 1'
#
loop_
_entity.id
_entity.type
_entity.pdbx_description
1 polymer ?
#
loop_
_entity_poly.entity_id
_entity_poly.type
_entity_poly.pdbx_seq_one_letter_code
_entity_poly.pdbx_strand_id
1 'polypeptide(L)'
;MSVVDQVLGKSSSILMVPFLNLMSNIIRRAGNVHVRVGGNTQETAVLVPSTQSGRILEKNLSGVTNPTQTPPLDYSPDLIYMLANISSLVNVDWFLGIPFFETSELRLEIAEVGQRALGPHLIGLQAGNEPDLYARHGHRPSNYGPYDYVGEFGDLVNAMAGDQHFSNRNLLIGPNIATGDWTPEMVWETGFVDRYSENLAYLAVEHYPLDNCFAQFGIGAYHDPQESFQEFLTHNSGRAIVEPYITSTEYAQSREKHLLMFETNTASCGGFPGISDSFGAALWGLDYAMQMAHSNFSGALFHVGGQNVFYNPFTPPPTNQSTFLQWTIGPIYYSALIMAEALGPSGGAQVLDLNANNGDIYTPAYGIYEDGNPVRVMLFNFITDPSGANDLTVSISIEGGLMGQPNASPVQVKVKYLRANSVSQKGNFTWAGQTFGANYESDGRLQGQEDIQTVTCDQGANTCAIHVPAPGAALVFLNNEALSEVEFEAVQTFSTTVLTRTVNTATFDPASLETSNGHTGFDSKHRLGSTSKGSNSGAERVLADGLVQILLEMACAIALPVLFGCL
;
A
#
# COMPACT_ATOMS: atom_id res chain seq x y z
N MET A 1 7.49 -12.15 0.12
CA MET A 1 6.62 -13.36 0.18
C MET A 1 5.20 -12.97 -0.21
N SER A 2 4.47 -13.79 -0.97
CA SER A 2 3.07 -13.48 -1.33
C SER A 2 2.16 -13.34 -0.10
N VAL A 3 1.24 -12.37 -0.15
CA VAL A 3 0.30 -12.04 0.93
C VAL A 3 -1.15 -12.00 0.48
N VAL A 4 -1.42 -12.48 -0.74
CA VAL A 4 -2.75 -12.46 -1.35
C VAL A 4 -3.81 -13.08 -0.41
N ASP A 5 -3.49 -14.22 0.20
CA ASP A 5 -4.41 -14.93 1.10
C ASP A 5 -4.61 -14.25 2.47
N GLN A 6 -3.79 -13.25 2.78
CA GLN A 6 -3.82 -12.49 4.04
C GLN A 6 -4.54 -11.17 3.86
N VAL A 7 -4.38 -10.55 2.69
CA VAL A 7 -4.87 -9.22 2.39
C VAL A 7 -6.21 -9.27 1.66
N LEU A 8 -6.38 -10.16 0.68
CA LEU A 8 -7.55 -10.13 -0.22
C LEU A 8 -8.67 -11.05 0.28
N GLY A 9 -8.32 -12.24 0.78
CA GLY A 9 -9.28 -13.22 1.27
C GLY A 9 -8.62 -14.58 1.54
N LYS A 10 -9.31 -15.46 2.26
CA LYS A 10 -8.86 -16.84 2.51
C LYS A 10 -9.27 -17.82 1.41
N SER A 11 -10.31 -17.48 0.65
CA SER A 11 -10.85 -18.21 -0.49
C SER A 11 -11.77 -17.30 -1.29
N SER A 12 -12.26 -17.77 -2.45
CA SER A 12 -13.29 -17.03 -3.20
C SER A 12 -14.58 -16.78 -2.42
N SER A 13 -14.85 -17.57 -1.37
CA SER A 13 -16.02 -17.44 -0.51
C SER A 13 -15.77 -16.65 0.79
N ILE A 14 -14.51 -16.32 1.09
CA ILE A 14 -14.13 -15.62 2.33
C ILE A 14 -13.17 -14.48 1.98
N LEU A 15 -13.73 -13.30 1.71
CA LEU A 15 -12.98 -12.08 1.39
C LEU A 15 -12.63 -11.29 2.65
N MET A 16 -11.57 -10.49 2.58
CA MET A 16 -11.21 -9.55 3.65
C MET A 16 -12.02 -8.27 3.51
N VAL A 17 -13.03 -8.11 4.36
CA VAL A 17 -13.88 -6.90 4.41
C VAL A 17 -13.08 -5.60 4.56
N PRO A 18 -12.02 -5.51 5.39
CA PRO A 18 -11.21 -4.31 5.47
C PRO A 18 -10.59 -3.91 4.14
N PHE A 19 -10.13 -4.87 3.33
CA PHE A 19 -9.63 -4.59 1.98
C PHE A 19 -10.73 -3.99 1.09
N LEU A 20 -11.93 -4.57 1.08
CA LEU A 20 -13.06 -4.04 0.30
C LEU A 20 -13.43 -2.60 0.71
N ASN A 21 -13.46 -2.31 2.01
CA ASN A 21 -13.72 -0.97 2.53
C ASN A 21 -12.63 0.02 2.10
N LEU A 22 -11.35 -0.38 2.16
CA LEU A 22 -10.23 0.44 1.71
C LEU A 22 -10.34 0.74 0.21
N MET A 23 -10.57 -0.27 -0.63
CA MET A 23 -10.74 -0.06 -2.08
C MET A 23 -11.92 0.86 -2.37
N SER A 24 -13.04 0.69 -1.68
CA SER A 24 -14.23 1.55 -1.83
C SER A 24 -13.93 3.04 -1.57
N ASN A 25 -13.08 3.36 -0.58
CA ASN A 25 -12.68 4.74 -0.34
C ASN A 25 -11.95 5.36 -1.54
N ILE A 26 -11.09 4.59 -2.21
CA ILE A 26 -10.34 5.06 -3.38
C ILE A 26 -11.25 5.13 -4.61
N ILE A 27 -12.08 4.09 -4.82
CA ILE A 27 -13.01 4.00 -5.95
C ILE A 27 -14.01 5.16 -5.95
N ARG A 28 -14.48 5.60 -4.78
CA ARG A 28 -15.31 6.81 -4.66
C ARG A 28 -14.66 8.05 -5.30
N ARG A 29 -13.33 8.13 -5.32
CA ARG A 29 -12.58 9.32 -5.76
C ARG A 29 -12.05 9.18 -7.18
N ALA A 30 -11.54 8.00 -7.53
CA ALA A 30 -10.89 7.74 -8.83
C ALA A 30 -11.75 6.92 -9.81
N GLY A 31 -12.89 6.38 -9.37
CA GLY A 31 -13.78 5.53 -10.18
C GLY A 31 -13.35 4.06 -10.25
N ASN A 32 -12.06 3.75 -10.13
CA ASN A 32 -11.54 2.39 -10.04
C ASN A 32 -10.23 2.32 -9.22
N VAL A 33 -9.77 1.09 -8.95
CA VAL A 33 -8.44 0.82 -8.36
C VAL A 33 -7.75 -0.28 -9.14
N HIS A 34 -6.47 -0.09 -9.44
CA HIS A 34 -5.63 -1.13 -10.04
C HIS A 34 -4.79 -1.84 -8.97
N VAL A 35 -4.76 -3.17 -9.01
CA VAL A 35 -3.95 -3.99 -8.09
C VAL A 35 -3.12 -5.00 -8.87
N ARG A 36 -1.81 -5.03 -8.61
CA ARG A 36 -0.90 -6.03 -9.15
C ARG A 36 -0.68 -7.18 -8.17
N VAL A 37 -0.80 -8.40 -8.67
CA VAL A 37 -0.40 -9.64 -7.98
C VAL A 37 0.82 -10.21 -8.69
N GLY A 38 2.00 -10.01 -8.10
CA GLY A 38 3.29 -10.37 -8.72
C GLY A 38 4.45 -10.35 -7.74
N GLY A 39 5.51 -9.62 -8.09
CA GLY A 39 6.77 -9.56 -7.36
C GLY A 39 7.64 -10.81 -7.59
N ASN A 40 8.79 -10.88 -6.91
CA ASN A 40 9.72 -12.03 -6.98
C ASN A 40 9.06 -13.41 -6.87
N THR A 41 7.97 -13.54 -6.10
CA THR A 41 7.28 -14.82 -5.94
C THR A 41 6.53 -15.30 -7.19
N GLN A 42 6.26 -14.42 -8.16
CA GLN A 42 5.58 -14.81 -9.40
C GLN A 42 6.44 -15.78 -10.23
N GLU A 43 7.76 -15.61 -10.18
CA GLU A 43 8.70 -16.29 -11.08
C GLU A 43 8.58 -17.80 -11.00
N THR A 44 8.37 -18.29 -9.78
CA THR A 44 8.32 -19.72 -9.47
C THR A 44 6.90 -20.21 -9.20
N ALA A 45 5.88 -19.37 -9.37
CA ALA A 45 4.49 -19.72 -9.07
C ALA A 45 3.94 -20.82 -9.99
N VAL A 46 3.10 -21.69 -9.42
CA VAL A 46 2.42 -22.79 -10.12
C VAL A 46 0.94 -22.77 -9.81
N LEU A 47 0.12 -22.88 -10.86
CA LEU A 47 -1.30 -23.14 -10.70
C LEU A 47 -1.54 -24.65 -10.54
N VAL A 48 -2.00 -25.07 -9.38
CA VAL A 48 -2.30 -26.49 -9.07
C VAL A 48 -3.80 -26.70 -8.87
N PRO A 49 -4.37 -27.87 -9.21
CA PRO A 49 -5.81 -28.11 -8.98
C PRO A 49 -6.24 -27.93 -7.51
N SER A 50 -5.36 -28.31 -6.59
CA SER A 50 -5.52 -28.11 -5.15
C SER A 50 -4.15 -28.16 -4.48
N THR A 51 -3.95 -27.35 -3.44
CA THR A 51 -2.73 -27.39 -2.62
C THR A 51 -2.81 -28.52 -1.58
N GLN A 52 -1.67 -28.90 -0.97
CA GLN A 52 -1.61 -30.04 -0.05
C GLN A 52 -2.43 -29.83 1.23
N SER A 53 -2.47 -28.60 1.74
CA SER A 53 -3.23 -28.18 2.92
C SER A 53 -4.68 -27.81 2.61
N GLY A 54 -5.06 -27.77 1.33
CA GLY A 54 -6.38 -27.29 0.89
C GLY A 54 -6.57 -25.78 1.01
N ARG A 55 -5.51 -25.02 1.33
CA ARG A 55 -5.52 -23.55 1.28
C ARG A 55 -5.43 -23.07 -0.17
N ILE A 56 -5.86 -21.84 -0.44
CA ILE A 56 -5.74 -21.29 -1.80
C ILE A 56 -4.30 -21.03 -2.24
N LEU A 57 -3.35 -20.95 -1.29
CA LEU A 57 -1.94 -20.68 -1.55
C LEU A 57 -1.05 -21.41 -0.52
N GLU A 58 0.04 -21.98 -1.01
CA GLU A 58 1.11 -22.62 -0.25
C GLU A 58 2.48 -22.05 -0.62
N LYS A 59 3.38 -22.06 0.37
CA LYS A 59 4.74 -21.53 0.26
C LYS A 59 5.71 -22.63 0.60
N ASN A 60 6.60 -22.96 -0.32
CA ASN A 60 7.69 -23.90 -0.04
C ASN A 60 8.84 -23.18 0.67
N LEU A 61 8.80 -23.14 2.01
CA LEU A 61 9.80 -22.46 2.82
C LEU A 61 11.17 -23.16 2.88
N SER A 62 11.28 -24.42 2.42
CA SER A 62 12.58 -25.10 2.31
C SER A 62 13.24 -24.90 0.95
N GLY A 63 12.47 -24.50 -0.08
CA GLY A 63 12.94 -24.26 -1.44
C GLY A 63 13.24 -22.80 -1.77
N VAL A 64 13.52 -21.98 -0.76
CA VAL A 64 13.69 -20.52 -0.94
C VAL A 64 14.87 -20.17 -1.86
N THR A 65 14.73 -19.07 -2.59
CA THR A 65 15.72 -18.54 -3.52
C THR A 65 16.29 -17.20 -3.06
N ASN A 66 17.50 -16.88 -3.51
CA ASN A 66 18.18 -15.63 -3.20
C ASN A 66 17.56 -14.42 -3.93
N PRO A 67 17.84 -13.18 -3.49
CA PRO A 67 18.58 -12.81 -2.27
C PRO A 67 17.69 -12.72 -1.02
N THR A 68 16.36 -12.70 -1.19
CA THR A 68 15.39 -12.39 -0.12
C THR A 68 14.70 -13.63 0.47
N GLN A 69 15.26 -14.82 0.25
CA GLN A 69 14.66 -16.09 0.67
C GLN A 69 13.23 -16.26 0.12
N THR A 70 13.06 -16.00 -1.18
CA THR A 70 11.76 -16.05 -1.84
C THR A 70 11.30 -17.50 -2.02
N PRO A 71 10.17 -17.92 -1.44
CA PRO A 71 9.70 -19.29 -1.54
C PRO A 71 8.95 -19.52 -2.87
N PRO A 72 9.12 -20.70 -3.51
CA PRO A 72 8.22 -21.18 -4.54
C PRO A 72 6.78 -21.24 -4.04
N LEU A 73 5.85 -20.94 -4.94
CA LEU A 73 4.42 -20.85 -4.63
C LEU A 73 3.61 -21.86 -5.43
N ASP A 74 2.73 -22.56 -4.73
CA ASP A 74 1.61 -23.25 -5.35
C ASP A 74 0.35 -22.50 -4.96
N TYR A 75 -0.51 -22.18 -5.92
CA TYR A 75 -1.85 -21.69 -5.61
C TYR A 75 -2.90 -22.32 -6.52
N SER A 76 -4.13 -22.38 -6.02
CA SER A 76 -5.25 -22.96 -6.75
C SER A 76 -6.01 -21.91 -7.57
N PRO A 77 -6.82 -22.32 -8.56
CA PRO A 77 -7.71 -21.42 -9.31
C PRO A 77 -8.63 -20.58 -8.42
N ASP A 78 -8.91 -21.05 -7.18
CA ASP A 78 -9.76 -20.34 -6.23
C ASP A 78 -9.19 -18.96 -5.84
N LEU A 79 -7.87 -18.78 -5.91
CA LEU A 79 -7.24 -17.45 -5.74
C LEU A 79 -7.72 -16.49 -6.83
N ILE A 80 -7.77 -16.90 -8.09
CA ILE A 80 -8.19 -16.03 -9.20
C ILE A 80 -9.70 -15.78 -9.12
N TYR A 81 -10.50 -16.79 -8.73
CA TYR A 81 -11.93 -16.59 -8.48
C TYR A 81 -12.19 -15.63 -7.31
N MET A 82 -11.32 -15.60 -6.30
CA MET A 82 -11.37 -14.61 -5.23
C MET A 82 -11.17 -13.19 -5.76
N LEU A 83 -10.20 -12.98 -6.66
CA LEU A 83 -10.00 -11.68 -7.32
C LEU A 83 -11.23 -11.27 -8.13
N ALA A 84 -11.83 -12.19 -8.90
CA ALA A 84 -13.05 -11.94 -9.66
C ALA A 84 -14.25 -11.59 -8.76
N ASN A 85 -14.38 -12.26 -7.60
CA ASN A 85 -15.43 -11.95 -6.65
C ASN A 85 -15.24 -10.58 -5.99
N ILE A 86 -14.00 -10.14 -5.78
CA ILE A 86 -13.71 -8.76 -5.36
C ILE A 86 -14.20 -7.77 -6.44
N SER A 87 -13.83 -7.98 -7.70
CA SER A 87 -14.28 -7.12 -8.81
C SER A 87 -15.80 -7.10 -9.00
N SER A 88 -16.50 -8.17 -8.59
CA SER A 88 -17.97 -8.20 -8.59
C SER A 88 -18.62 -7.34 -7.50
N LEU A 89 -17.85 -6.95 -6.47
CA LEU A 89 -18.32 -6.15 -5.33
C LEU A 89 -17.87 -4.70 -5.40
N VAL A 90 -16.66 -4.47 -5.90
CA VAL A 90 -16.00 -3.16 -6.01
C VAL A 90 -15.21 -3.09 -7.31
N ASN A 91 -15.12 -1.91 -7.93
CA ASN A 91 -14.44 -1.71 -9.20
C ASN A 91 -12.90 -1.78 -9.08
N VAL A 92 -12.39 -3.00 -8.94
CA VAL A 92 -10.95 -3.31 -8.88
C VAL A 92 -10.54 -4.05 -10.14
N ASP A 93 -9.52 -3.52 -10.81
CA ASP A 93 -8.88 -4.13 -11.97
C ASP A 93 -7.51 -4.70 -11.58
N TRP A 94 -7.08 -5.74 -12.28
CA TRP A 94 -5.98 -6.58 -11.87
C TRP A 94 -4.88 -6.65 -12.93
N PHE A 95 -3.65 -6.62 -12.43
CA PHE A 95 -2.49 -7.14 -13.14
C PHE A 95 -2.04 -8.46 -12.52
N LEU A 96 -1.70 -9.46 -13.35
CA LEU A 96 -1.19 -10.75 -12.88
C LEU A 96 0.22 -11.03 -13.42
N GLY A 97 1.08 -11.59 -12.57
CA GLY A 97 2.38 -12.10 -12.97
C GLY A 97 2.30 -13.40 -13.76
N ILE A 98 3.03 -13.48 -14.88
CA ILE A 98 3.33 -14.73 -15.57
C ILE A 98 4.62 -15.31 -14.96
N PRO A 99 4.64 -16.58 -14.53
CA PRO A 99 5.88 -17.23 -14.12
C PRO A 99 6.90 -17.23 -15.25
N PHE A 100 8.08 -16.65 -15.02
CA PHE A 100 9.10 -16.44 -16.03
C PHE A 100 10.46 -17.09 -15.68
N PHE A 101 10.50 -17.86 -14.59
CA PHE A 101 11.73 -18.52 -14.15
C PHE A 101 12.22 -19.60 -15.13
N GLU A 102 11.31 -20.41 -15.67
CA GLU A 102 11.57 -21.43 -16.69
C GLU A 102 11.00 -20.94 -18.03
N THR A 103 11.88 -20.72 -19.01
CA THR A 103 11.52 -20.15 -20.32
C THR A 103 11.48 -21.18 -21.43
N SER A 104 11.98 -22.41 -21.19
CA SER A 104 11.85 -23.51 -22.16
C SER A 104 10.46 -24.15 -22.16
N GLU A 105 9.76 -24.11 -21.01
CA GLU A 105 8.40 -24.62 -20.82
C GLU A 105 7.61 -23.58 -19.99
N LEU A 106 7.12 -22.55 -20.68
CA LEU A 106 6.38 -21.45 -20.05
C LEU A 106 5.06 -21.93 -19.46
N ARG A 107 4.82 -21.61 -18.19
CA ARG A 107 3.58 -21.94 -17.45
C ARG A 107 2.57 -20.83 -17.60
N LEU A 108 1.61 -21.02 -18.50
CA LEU A 108 0.64 -19.97 -18.87
C LEU A 108 -0.71 -20.11 -18.17
N GLU A 109 -0.92 -21.14 -17.36
CA GLU A 109 -2.22 -21.49 -16.78
C GLU A 109 -2.80 -20.36 -15.92
N ILE A 110 -1.95 -19.60 -15.24
CA ILE A 110 -2.34 -18.43 -14.43
C ILE A 110 -2.97 -17.36 -15.33
N ALA A 111 -2.33 -17.06 -16.47
CA ALA A 111 -2.81 -16.08 -17.42
C ALA A 111 -4.08 -16.56 -18.15
N GLU A 112 -4.16 -17.84 -18.51
CA GLU A 112 -5.34 -18.45 -19.11
C GLU A 112 -6.57 -18.38 -18.19
N VAL A 113 -6.39 -18.81 -16.93
CA VAL A 113 -7.47 -18.74 -15.93
C VAL A 113 -7.80 -17.30 -15.58
N GLY A 114 -6.80 -16.42 -15.48
CA GLY A 114 -6.95 -14.98 -15.28
C GLY A 114 -7.86 -14.35 -16.34
N GLN A 115 -7.55 -14.54 -17.62
CA GLN A 115 -8.36 -13.98 -18.72
C GLN A 115 -9.80 -14.47 -18.68
N ARG A 116 -10.02 -15.76 -18.38
CA ARG A 116 -11.35 -16.34 -18.31
C ARG A 116 -12.16 -15.85 -17.10
N ALA A 117 -11.53 -15.77 -15.93
CA ALA A 117 -12.22 -15.50 -14.67
C ALA A 117 -12.42 -14.00 -14.42
N LEU A 118 -11.43 -13.17 -14.76
CA LEU A 118 -11.46 -11.72 -14.53
C LEU A 118 -12.05 -10.97 -15.73
N GLY A 119 -11.96 -11.53 -16.93
CA GLY A 119 -12.49 -10.92 -18.15
C GLY A 119 -11.98 -9.48 -18.33
N PRO A 120 -12.85 -8.48 -18.42
CA PRO A 120 -12.44 -7.08 -18.60
C PRO A 120 -11.67 -6.50 -17.41
N HIS A 121 -11.76 -7.10 -16.22
CA HIS A 121 -11.01 -6.68 -15.04
C HIS A 121 -9.55 -7.18 -15.03
N LEU A 122 -9.12 -7.99 -16.03
CA LEU A 122 -7.70 -8.26 -16.24
C LEU A 122 -7.14 -7.26 -17.24
N ILE A 123 -6.40 -6.27 -16.75
CA ILE A 123 -5.88 -5.15 -17.54
C ILE A 123 -4.42 -5.33 -17.94
N GLY A 124 -3.73 -6.34 -17.40
CA GLY A 124 -2.40 -6.71 -17.91
C GLY A 124 -1.77 -7.93 -17.27
N LEU A 125 -0.74 -8.42 -17.94
CA LEU A 125 0.02 -9.62 -17.62
C LEU A 125 1.51 -9.28 -17.60
N GLN A 126 2.13 -9.38 -16.43
CA GLN A 126 3.53 -9.06 -16.27
C GLN A 126 4.43 -10.20 -16.78
N ALA A 127 5.28 -9.91 -17.76
CA ALA A 127 6.26 -10.84 -18.28
C ALA A 127 7.61 -10.67 -17.58
N GLY A 128 7.79 -11.41 -16.48
CA GLY A 128 8.98 -11.34 -15.63
C GLY A 128 9.00 -10.13 -14.69
N ASN A 129 9.63 -10.31 -13.54
CA ASN A 129 9.85 -9.33 -12.48
C ASN A 129 11.34 -9.06 -12.35
N GLU A 130 11.77 -7.82 -12.56
CA GLU A 130 13.15 -7.37 -12.42
C GLU A 130 14.16 -8.27 -13.18
N PRO A 131 13.97 -8.50 -14.51
CA PRO A 131 14.85 -9.38 -15.29
C PRO A 131 16.30 -8.91 -15.32
N ASP A 132 16.53 -7.62 -15.08
CA ASP A 132 17.84 -7.00 -14.89
C ASP A 132 18.58 -7.46 -13.64
N LEU A 133 17.92 -8.20 -12.74
CA LEU A 133 18.53 -8.82 -11.56
C LEU A 133 18.73 -10.33 -11.71
N TYR A 134 18.27 -10.97 -12.78
CA TYR A 134 18.30 -12.43 -12.91
C TYR A 134 19.71 -13.02 -12.87
N ALA A 135 20.69 -12.39 -13.53
CA ALA A 135 22.08 -12.82 -13.50
C ALA A 135 22.67 -12.68 -12.09
N ARG A 136 22.45 -11.52 -11.45
CA ARG A 136 22.91 -11.21 -10.10
C ARG A 136 22.35 -12.16 -9.05
N HIS A 137 21.11 -12.60 -9.22
CA HIS A 137 20.42 -13.53 -8.31
C HIS A 137 20.72 -15.01 -8.64
N GLY A 138 21.49 -15.29 -9.69
CA GLY A 138 21.83 -16.65 -10.12
C GLY A 138 20.67 -17.41 -10.76
N HIS A 139 19.65 -16.70 -11.25
CA HIS A 139 18.50 -17.27 -11.99
C HIS A 139 18.80 -17.45 -13.48
N ARG A 140 19.81 -16.73 -13.97
CA ARG A 140 20.35 -16.83 -15.33
C ARG A 140 21.88 -16.83 -15.30
N PRO A 141 22.55 -17.25 -16.38
CA PRO A 141 24.01 -17.13 -16.51
C PRO A 141 24.49 -15.69 -16.34
N SER A 142 25.74 -15.50 -15.92
CA SER A 142 26.30 -14.18 -15.61
C SER A 142 26.43 -13.24 -16.82
N ASN A 143 26.28 -13.76 -18.05
CA ASN A 143 26.29 -12.99 -19.29
C ASN A 143 24.89 -12.67 -19.83
N TYR A 144 23.83 -13.01 -19.09
CA TYR A 144 22.45 -12.72 -19.46
C TYR A 144 22.21 -11.21 -19.47
N GLY A 145 21.71 -10.68 -20.58
CA GLY A 145 21.51 -9.25 -20.80
C GLY A 145 20.19 -8.90 -21.50
N PRO A 146 19.98 -7.62 -21.83
CA PRO A 146 18.74 -7.14 -22.44
C PRO A 146 18.29 -7.91 -23.68
N TYR A 147 19.23 -8.27 -24.57
CA TYR A 147 18.92 -9.03 -25.78
C TYR A 147 18.44 -10.46 -25.49
N ASP A 148 18.94 -11.09 -24.43
CA ASP A 148 18.49 -12.43 -24.01
C ASP A 148 17.06 -12.36 -23.48
N TYR A 149 16.77 -11.38 -22.61
CA TYR A 149 15.40 -11.14 -22.12
C TYR A 149 14.42 -10.84 -23.26
N VAL A 150 14.82 -10.00 -24.22
CA VAL A 150 13.99 -9.68 -25.40
C VAL A 150 13.72 -10.92 -26.24
N GLY A 151 14.67 -11.87 -26.29
CA GLY A 151 14.48 -13.20 -26.88
C GLY A 151 13.45 -14.02 -26.13
N GLU A 152 13.61 -14.19 -24.82
CA GLU A 152 12.68 -14.94 -23.96
C GLU A 152 11.27 -14.33 -23.96
N PHE A 153 11.14 -13.01 -24.04
CA PHE A 153 9.84 -12.34 -24.23
C PHE A 153 9.22 -12.72 -25.58
N GLY A 154 10.02 -12.87 -26.62
CA GLY A 154 9.57 -13.37 -27.92
C GLY A 154 9.09 -14.82 -27.86
N ASP A 155 9.76 -15.66 -27.08
CA ASP A 155 9.31 -17.04 -26.82
C ASP A 155 7.95 -17.06 -26.11
N LEU A 156 7.73 -16.15 -25.15
CA LEU A 156 6.41 -15.95 -24.52
C LEU A 156 5.34 -15.52 -25.53
N VAL A 157 5.63 -14.54 -26.37
CA VAL A 157 4.71 -14.09 -27.43
C VAL A 157 4.35 -15.26 -28.37
N ASN A 158 5.33 -16.08 -28.76
CA ASN A 158 5.10 -17.26 -29.60
C ASN A 158 4.26 -18.33 -28.89
N ALA A 159 4.53 -18.61 -27.62
CA ALA A 159 3.77 -19.56 -26.81
C ALA A 159 2.30 -19.13 -26.70
N MET A 160 2.04 -17.85 -26.39
CA MET A 160 0.70 -17.27 -26.35
C MET A 160 -0.01 -17.31 -27.71
N ALA A 161 0.72 -17.13 -28.80
CA ALA A 161 0.18 -17.22 -30.16
C ALA A 161 -0.26 -18.66 -30.50
N GLY A 162 0.50 -19.67 -30.04
CA GLY A 162 0.20 -21.09 -30.22
C GLY A 162 -0.88 -21.63 -29.30
N ASP A 163 -1.20 -20.94 -28.20
CA ASP A 163 -2.21 -21.36 -27.24
C ASP A 163 -3.62 -20.88 -27.61
N GLN A 164 -4.54 -21.84 -27.71
CA GLN A 164 -5.97 -21.61 -27.99
C GLN A 164 -6.74 -21.05 -26.79
N HIS A 165 -6.19 -21.11 -25.57
CA HIS A 165 -6.85 -20.61 -24.36
C HIS A 165 -6.59 -19.11 -24.13
N PHE A 166 -5.62 -18.51 -24.82
CA PHE A 166 -5.41 -17.06 -24.83
C PHE A 166 -6.42 -16.36 -25.73
N SER A 167 -7.31 -15.55 -25.12
CA SER A 167 -8.31 -14.76 -25.84
C SER A 167 -7.82 -13.34 -26.16
N ASN A 168 -6.99 -12.75 -25.29
CA ASN A 168 -6.37 -11.45 -25.48
C ASN A 168 -4.84 -11.57 -25.37
N ARG A 169 -4.14 -11.25 -26.46
CA ARG A 169 -2.68 -11.36 -26.58
C ARG A 169 -1.96 -10.01 -26.49
N ASN A 170 -2.71 -8.96 -26.17
CA ASN A 170 -2.26 -7.57 -26.15
C ASN A 170 -2.16 -7.03 -24.71
N LEU A 171 -2.04 -7.94 -23.73
CA LEU A 171 -2.06 -7.63 -22.30
C LEU A 171 -0.65 -7.57 -21.67
N LEU A 172 0.41 -7.84 -22.43
CA LEU A 172 1.74 -7.98 -21.82
C LEU A 172 2.25 -6.65 -21.28
N ILE A 173 2.94 -6.72 -20.15
CA ILE A 173 3.62 -5.61 -19.50
C ILE A 173 5.10 -5.96 -19.40
N GLY A 174 5.96 -5.07 -19.88
CA GLY A 174 7.41 -5.24 -19.89
C GLY A 174 8.17 -3.92 -20.05
N PRO A 175 9.46 -3.88 -19.72
CA PRO A 175 10.28 -5.00 -19.28
C PRO A 175 10.24 -5.26 -17.75
N ASN A 176 9.59 -4.39 -16.97
CA ASN A 176 9.50 -4.50 -15.49
C ASN A 176 10.87 -4.55 -14.80
N ILE A 177 11.82 -3.77 -15.31
CA ILE A 177 13.17 -3.72 -14.76
C ILE A 177 13.21 -2.92 -13.46
N ALA A 178 14.10 -3.30 -12.56
CA ALA A 178 14.47 -2.54 -11.38
C ALA A 178 15.51 -1.45 -11.73
N THR A 179 16.19 -0.95 -10.70
CA THR A 179 17.45 -0.21 -10.79
C THR A 179 18.66 -1.14 -10.62
N GLY A 180 18.66 -2.27 -11.32
CA GLY A 180 19.65 -3.34 -11.21
C GLY A 180 20.82 -3.20 -12.18
N ASP A 181 21.09 -4.24 -12.97
CA ASP A 181 22.25 -4.28 -13.87
C ASP A 181 21.99 -3.57 -15.22
N TRP A 182 20.74 -3.25 -15.54
CA TRP A 182 20.33 -2.63 -16.81
C TRP A 182 19.59 -1.33 -16.57
N THR A 183 19.62 -0.43 -17.55
CA THR A 183 18.70 0.73 -17.62
C THR A 183 17.55 0.42 -18.60
N PRO A 184 16.42 1.15 -18.52
CA PRO A 184 15.35 1.02 -19.51
C PRO A 184 15.83 1.22 -20.95
N GLU A 185 16.71 2.21 -21.15
CA GLU A 185 17.26 2.57 -22.46
C GLU A 185 18.00 1.40 -23.10
N MET A 186 18.75 0.62 -22.32
CA MET A 186 19.42 -0.58 -22.83
C MET A 186 18.43 -1.62 -23.37
N VAL A 187 17.21 -1.70 -22.82
CA VAL A 187 16.14 -2.57 -23.35
C VAL A 187 15.50 -1.93 -24.58
N TRP A 188 15.22 -0.63 -24.56
CA TRP A 188 14.65 0.09 -25.70
C TRP A 188 15.52 -0.02 -26.96
N GLU A 189 16.85 0.08 -26.81
CA GLU A 189 17.83 -0.04 -27.90
C GLU A 189 17.85 -1.39 -28.60
N THR A 190 17.31 -2.45 -27.97
CA THR A 190 17.15 -3.76 -28.61
C THR A 190 16.03 -3.81 -29.66
N GLY A 191 15.21 -2.76 -29.72
CA GLY A 191 13.98 -2.72 -30.51
C GLY A 191 12.78 -3.38 -29.83
N PHE A 192 12.83 -3.61 -28.51
CA PHE A 192 11.79 -4.29 -27.73
C PHE A 192 10.38 -3.75 -27.98
N VAL A 193 10.19 -2.43 -27.85
CA VAL A 193 8.86 -1.80 -27.97
C VAL A 193 8.33 -1.89 -29.40
N ASP A 194 9.18 -1.66 -30.40
CA ASP A 194 8.78 -1.82 -31.82
C ASP A 194 8.36 -3.25 -32.12
N ARG A 195 9.17 -4.23 -31.67
CA ARG A 195 8.99 -5.63 -32.01
C ARG A 195 7.72 -6.22 -31.39
N TYR A 196 7.39 -5.81 -30.17
CA TYR A 196 6.27 -6.38 -29.41
C TYR A 196 5.14 -5.37 -29.16
N SER A 197 5.07 -4.28 -29.94
CA SER A 197 4.08 -3.21 -29.75
C SER A 197 2.65 -3.72 -29.71
N GLU A 198 2.29 -4.67 -30.58
CA GLU A 198 0.93 -5.24 -30.62
C GLU A 198 0.60 -6.08 -29.38
N ASN A 199 1.61 -6.63 -28.71
CA ASN A 199 1.46 -7.46 -27.51
C ASN A 199 1.47 -6.65 -26.21
N LEU A 200 2.14 -5.49 -26.21
CA LEU A 200 2.36 -4.67 -25.03
C LEU A 200 1.16 -3.77 -24.73
N ALA A 201 0.53 -3.98 -23.56
CA ALA A 201 -0.45 -3.06 -22.99
C ALA A 201 0.23 -1.85 -22.33
N TYR A 202 1.31 -2.10 -21.57
CA TYR A 202 2.04 -1.10 -20.82
C TYR A 202 3.54 -1.35 -20.88
N LEU A 203 4.29 -0.27 -20.78
CA LEU A 203 5.70 -0.30 -20.40
C LEU A 203 5.79 -0.16 -18.88
N ALA A 204 6.81 -0.76 -18.25
CA ALA A 204 6.92 -0.74 -16.79
C ALA A 204 8.37 -0.76 -16.29
N VAL A 205 8.57 -0.05 -15.18
CA VAL A 205 9.80 -0.03 -14.36
C VAL A 205 9.43 -0.20 -12.89
N GLU A 206 10.41 -0.60 -12.08
CA GLU A 206 10.30 -0.82 -10.64
C GLU A 206 11.44 -0.03 -9.94
N HIS A 207 11.15 0.68 -8.85
CA HIS A 207 12.17 1.49 -8.17
C HIS A 207 11.85 1.72 -6.69
N TYR A 208 12.79 1.37 -5.81
CA TYR A 208 12.83 1.83 -4.41
C TYR A 208 14.06 2.73 -4.23
N PRO A 209 13.95 3.91 -3.60
CA PRO A 209 15.07 4.83 -3.44
C PRO A 209 16.17 4.32 -2.50
N LEU A 210 15.82 3.42 -1.58
CA LEU A 210 16.74 2.79 -0.63
C LEU A 210 16.41 1.30 -0.47
N ASP A 211 17.26 0.58 0.26
CA ASP A 211 17.02 -0.81 0.66
C ASP A 211 17.34 -1.03 2.13
N ASN A 212 16.50 -1.81 2.83
CA ASN A 212 16.78 -2.28 4.19
C ASN A 212 17.31 -3.74 4.17
N CYS A 213 17.98 -4.15 3.09
CA CYS A 213 18.33 -5.55 2.88
C CYS A 213 19.46 -6.00 3.81
N PHE A 214 20.36 -5.11 4.23
CA PHE A 214 21.42 -5.47 5.16
C PHE A 214 20.88 -5.88 6.53
N ALA A 215 19.93 -5.12 7.09
CA ALA A 215 19.37 -5.43 8.40
C ALA A 215 18.50 -6.70 8.38
N GLN A 216 17.82 -6.98 7.27
CA GLN A 216 16.93 -8.14 7.15
C GLN A 216 17.66 -9.43 6.72
N PHE A 217 18.63 -9.31 5.82
CA PHE A 217 19.24 -10.46 5.13
C PHE A 217 20.77 -10.46 5.17
N GLY A 218 21.43 -9.42 5.68
CA GLY A 218 22.89 -9.30 5.71
C GLY A 218 23.51 -9.02 4.33
N ILE A 219 22.73 -8.46 3.40
CA ILE A 219 23.13 -8.20 2.00
C ILE A 219 23.16 -6.69 1.76
N GLY A 220 24.13 -6.20 1.02
CA GLY A 220 24.23 -4.78 0.66
C GLY A 220 24.89 -3.95 1.76
N ALA A 221 24.48 -2.69 1.88
CA ALA A 221 25.04 -1.73 2.83
C ALA A 221 24.08 -1.48 4.00
N TYR A 222 24.64 -1.23 5.18
CA TYR A 222 23.85 -0.75 6.31
C TYR A 222 23.51 0.73 6.11
N HIS A 223 22.24 1.07 6.28
CA HIS A 223 21.74 2.45 6.33
C HIS A 223 21.20 2.72 7.73
N ASP A 224 21.65 3.82 8.36
CA ASP A 224 21.09 4.26 9.63
C ASP A 224 19.77 5.01 9.37
N PRO A 225 18.61 4.49 9.82
CA PRO A 225 17.33 5.15 9.59
C PRO A 225 17.26 6.57 10.17
N GLN A 226 18.02 6.86 11.23
CA GLN A 226 18.04 8.18 11.84
C GLN A 226 18.75 9.22 10.96
N GLU A 227 19.75 8.80 10.19
CA GLU A 227 20.49 9.65 9.26
C GLU A 227 19.78 9.78 7.92
N SER A 228 19.13 8.71 7.46
CA SER A 228 18.41 8.67 6.17
C SER A 228 17.04 9.35 6.21
N PHE A 229 16.40 9.53 7.37
CA PHE A 229 15.02 10.04 7.40
C PHE A 229 14.87 11.42 6.74
N GLN A 230 15.85 12.31 6.91
CA GLN A 230 15.82 13.66 6.31
C GLN A 230 15.77 13.64 4.77
N GLU A 231 16.26 12.57 4.14
CA GLU A 231 16.28 12.43 2.67
C GLU A 231 14.85 12.26 2.11
N PHE A 232 13.92 11.75 2.91
CA PHE A 232 12.51 11.59 2.55
C PHE A 232 11.67 12.86 2.79
N LEU A 233 12.20 13.82 3.55
CA LEU A 233 11.46 15.01 3.99
C LEU A 233 11.73 16.23 3.10
N THR A 234 12.02 15.98 1.81
CA THR A 234 12.28 17.02 0.83
C THR A 234 11.72 16.63 -0.53
N HIS A 235 11.28 17.63 -1.29
CA HIS A 235 10.83 17.50 -2.67
C HIS A 235 11.92 16.98 -3.62
N ASN A 236 13.20 17.15 -3.26
CA ASN A 236 14.31 16.55 -4.00
C ASN A 236 14.22 15.02 -4.03
N SER A 237 13.60 14.40 -3.02
CA SER A 237 13.40 12.94 -2.96
C SER A 237 12.59 12.46 -4.15
N GLY A 238 11.37 12.98 -4.34
CA GLY A 238 10.51 12.60 -5.47
C GLY A 238 11.17 12.92 -6.82
N ARG A 239 11.82 14.09 -6.94
CA ARG A 239 12.55 14.49 -8.16
C ARG A 239 13.66 13.50 -8.54
N ALA A 240 14.53 13.16 -7.60
CA ALA A 240 15.67 12.29 -7.86
C ALA A 240 15.27 10.86 -8.23
N ILE A 241 14.13 10.37 -7.73
CA ILE A 241 13.63 9.02 -8.05
C ILE A 241 13.09 8.96 -9.48
N VAL A 242 12.43 10.03 -9.94
CA VAL A 242 11.78 10.11 -11.25
C VAL A 242 12.74 10.53 -12.36
N GLU A 243 13.76 11.35 -12.04
CA GLU A 243 14.73 11.89 -13.00
C GLU A 243 15.31 10.85 -13.98
N PRO A 244 15.73 9.64 -13.57
CA PRO A 244 16.28 8.64 -14.49
C PRO A 244 15.30 8.16 -15.57
N TYR A 245 14.00 8.39 -15.40
CA TYR A 245 12.96 7.86 -16.28
C TYR A 245 12.35 8.90 -17.23
N ILE A 246 12.76 10.17 -17.18
CA ILE A 246 12.20 11.22 -18.04
C ILE A 246 12.35 10.89 -19.53
N THR A 247 13.52 10.39 -19.93
CA THR A 247 13.76 9.92 -21.32
C THR A 247 12.87 8.74 -21.68
N SER A 248 12.62 7.86 -20.72
CA SER A 248 11.75 6.69 -20.90
C SER A 248 10.27 7.05 -20.99
N THR A 249 9.79 8.07 -20.28
CA THR A 249 8.40 8.54 -20.40
C THR A 249 8.17 9.25 -21.72
N GLU A 250 9.12 10.08 -22.17
CA GLU A 250 9.10 10.68 -23.52
C GLU A 250 9.14 9.62 -24.62
N TYR A 251 10.00 8.60 -24.46
CA TYR A 251 10.08 7.49 -25.40
C TYR A 251 8.76 6.72 -25.48
N ALA A 252 8.15 6.38 -24.33
CA ALA A 252 6.86 5.70 -24.27
C ALA A 252 5.76 6.50 -25.01
N GLN A 253 5.68 7.82 -24.75
CA GLN A 253 4.73 8.70 -25.44
C GLN A 253 4.94 8.74 -26.95
N SER A 254 6.20 8.79 -27.41
CA SER A 254 6.52 8.78 -28.85
C SER A 254 6.04 7.51 -29.57
N ARG A 255 5.78 6.44 -28.81
CA ARG A 255 5.30 5.14 -29.29
C ARG A 255 3.85 4.84 -28.92
N GLU A 256 3.13 5.84 -28.44
CA GLU A 256 1.73 5.72 -28.01
C GLU A 256 1.56 4.63 -26.93
N LYS A 257 2.55 4.52 -26.04
CA LYS A 257 2.55 3.60 -24.89
C LYS A 257 2.49 4.36 -23.57
N HIS A 258 1.89 3.71 -22.59
CA HIS A 258 1.86 4.15 -21.20
C HIS A 258 3.04 3.55 -20.44
N LEU A 259 3.69 4.34 -19.58
CA LEU A 259 4.74 3.88 -18.67
C LEU A 259 4.22 3.85 -17.23
N LEU A 260 4.43 2.72 -16.54
CA LEU A 260 4.04 2.51 -15.16
C LEU A 260 5.26 2.40 -14.24
N MET A 261 5.16 3.00 -13.05
CA MET A 261 5.99 2.66 -11.90
C MET A 261 5.34 1.45 -11.21
N PHE A 262 5.64 0.27 -11.71
CA PHE A 262 4.88 -0.95 -11.48
C PHE A 262 5.20 -1.65 -10.15
N GLU A 263 6.31 -1.26 -9.53
CA GLU A 263 6.61 -1.52 -8.13
C GLU A 263 7.41 -0.37 -7.53
N THR A 264 6.97 0.15 -6.40
CA THR A 264 7.76 1.11 -5.63
C THR A 264 7.33 1.11 -4.17
N ASN A 265 8.20 1.61 -3.29
CA ASN A 265 7.87 2.09 -1.95
C ASN A 265 9.07 2.83 -1.36
N THR A 266 9.03 3.22 -0.08
CA THR A 266 10.12 3.97 0.58
C THR A 266 11.47 3.25 0.54
N ALA A 267 11.49 1.93 0.73
CA ALA A 267 12.72 1.14 0.65
C ALA A 267 12.38 -0.34 0.45
N SER A 268 13.19 -1.05 -0.33
CA SER A 268 13.01 -2.48 -0.56
C SER A 268 13.33 -3.28 0.72
N CYS A 269 13.18 -4.61 0.67
CA CYS A 269 13.39 -5.48 1.84
C CYS A 269 12.56 -5.09 3.08
N GLY A 270 11.31 -4.64 2.85
CA GLY A 270 10.33 -4.41 3.91
C GLY A 270 10.32 -3.01 4.53
N GLY A 271 11.18 -2.10 4.07
CA GLY A 271 11.20 -0.72 4.56
C GLY A 271 11.92 -0.55 5.89
N PHE A 272 11.99 0.70 6.36
CA PHE A 272 12.65 1.07 7.60
C PHE A 272 11.64 1.44 8.69
N PRO A 273 11.74 0.85 9.90
CA PRO A 273 10.95 1.31 11.03
C PRO A 273 11.33 2.75 11.38
N GLY A 274 10.34 3.63 11.53
CA GLY A 274 10.56 5.04 11.83
C GLY A 274 10.60 5.95 10.60
N ILE A 275 10.83 5.40 9.41
CA ILE A 275 10.69 6.12 8.14
C ILE A 275 9.40 5.65 7.44
N SER A 276 9.36 4.37 7.05
CA SER A 276 8.31 3.79 6.21
C SER A 276 6.92 3.75 6.85
N ASP A 277 6.86 3.72 8.18
CA ASP A 277 5.62 3.69 8.96
C ASP A 277 5.30 5.04 9.63
N SER A 278 5.96 6.13 9.17
CA SER A 278 5.80 7.48 9.71
C SER A 278 4.89 8.38 8.84
N PHE A 279 4.40 9.48 9.40
CA PHE A 279 3.69 10.52 8.64
C PHE A 279 4.55 11.12 7.52
N GLY A 280 5.86 11.18 7.69
CA GLY A 280 6.82 11.59 6.68
C GLY A 280 6.73 10.74 5.42
N ALA A 281 6.49 9.43 5.55
CA ALA A 281 6.24 8.56 4.40
C ALA A 281 4.90 8.86 3.70
N ALA A 282 3.89 9.37 4.40
CA ALA A 282 2.61 9.76 3.79
C ALA A 282 2.79 11.01 2.91
N LEU A 283 3.52 12.01 3.41
CA LEU A 283 3.86 13.21 2.65
C LEU A 283 4.80 12.88 1.48
N TRP A 284 5.86 12.12 1.74
CA TRP A 284 6.80 11.66 0.72
C TRP A 284 6.11 10.88 -0.39
N GLY A 285 5.27 9.90 -0.05
CA GLY A 285 4.60 9.07 -1.04
C GLY A 285 3.62 9.86 -1.90
N LEU A 286 3.01 10.92 -1.34
CA LEU A 286 2.10 11.79 -2.08
C LEU A 286 2.87 12.77 -3.00
N ASP A 287 3.96 13.38 -2.53
CA ASP A 287 4.84 14.23 -3.34
C ASP A 287 5.49 13.43 -4.48
N TYR A 288 5.98 12.24 -4.19
CA TYR A 288 6.53 11.32 -5.20
C TYR A 288 5.48 10.90 -6.24
N ALA A 289 4.25 10.60 -5.82
CA ALA A 289 3.16 10.32 -6.75
C ALA A 289 2.83 11.51 -7.66
N MET A 290 2.81 12.73 -7.11
CA MET A 290 2.63 13.95 -7.90
C MET A 290 3.78 14.17 -8.90
N GLN A 291 5.02 13.88 -8.52
CA GLN A 291 6.16 13.93 -9.46
C GLN A 291 6.08 12.91 -10.59
N MET A 292 5.61 11.70 -10.30
CA MET A 292 5.35 10.71 -11.36
C MET A 292 4.28 11.22 -12.32
N ALA A 293 3.17 11.76 -11.81
CA ALA A 293 2.11 12.34 -12.64
C ALA A 293 2.60 13.53 -13.48
N HIS A 294 3.41 14.42 -12.89
CA HIS A 294 4.05 15.53 -13.59
C HIS A 294 4.98 15.07 -14.72
N SER A 295 5.60 13.91 -14.54
CA SER A 295 6.63 13.37 -15.43
C SER A 295 6.10 12.33 -16.42
N ASN A 296 4.79 12.33 -16.70
CA ASN A 296 4.13 11.45 -17.68
C ASN A 296 4.12 9.95 -17.36
N PHE A 297 4.24 9.57 -16.09
CA PHE A 297 3.85 8.21 -15.69
C PHE A 297 2.32 8.08 -15.73
N SER A 298 1.83 6.96 -16.27
CA SER A 298 0.40 6.68 -16.37
C SER A 298 -0.17 6.02 -15.11
N GLY A 299 0.68 5.65 -14.16
CA GLY A 299 0.28 5.05 -12.89
C GLY A 299 1.46 4.55 -12.08
N ALA A 300 1.24 4.38 -10.78
CA ALA A 300 2.22 3.84 -9.85
C ALA A 300 1.56 2.86 -8.87
N LEU A 301 2.29 1.82 -8.49
CA LEU A 301 1.81 0.76 -7.60
C LEU A 301 2.72 0.64 -6.38
N PHE A 302 2.19 1.01 -5.21
CA PHE A 302 2.90 0.82 -3.94
C PHE A 302 2.83 -0.64 -3.50
N HIS A 303 4.00 -1.25 -3.27
CA HIS A 303 4.08 -2.67 -2.94
C HIS A 303 3.48 -2.97 -1.55
N VAL A 304 2.83 -4.13 -1.43
CA VAL A 304 2.29 -4.68 -0.18
C VAL A 304 2.97 -6.00 0.14
N GLY A 305 3.63 -6.06 1.29
CA GLY A 305 4.35 -7.23 1.75
C GLY A 305 3.74 -7.90 2.98
N GLY A 306 4.54 -8.77 3.61
CA GLY A 306 4.19 -9.51 4.83
C GLY A 306 3.80 -8.63 6.02
N GLN A 307 3.27 -9.23 7.08
CA GLN A 307 2.88 -8.50 8.29
C GLN A 307 4.03 -7.77 9.00
N ASN A 308 5.28 -8.12 8.68
CA ASN A 308 6.50 -7.52 9.23
C ASN A 308 7.07 -6.37 8.37
N VAL A 309 6.36 -5.95 7.32
CA VAL A 309 6.79 -4.91 6.39
C VAL A 309 6.28 -3.54 6.86
N PHE A 310 7.20 -2.58 6.99
CA PHE A 310 6.93 -1.25 7.53
C PHE A 310 6.29 -0.29 6.53
N TYR A 311 6.54 -0.48 5.23
CA TYR A 311 5.99 0.38 4.19
C TYR A 311 4.56 0.03 3.76
N ASN A 312 3.96 -0.98 4.38
CA ASN A 312 2.65 -1.48 3.97
C ASN A 312 1.60 -0.37 4.05
N PRO A 313 0.80 -0.14 2.99
CA PRO A 313 -0.35 0.75 3.06
C PRO A 313 -1.39 0.23 4.05
N PHE A 314 -1.48 -1.07 4.24
CA PHE A 314 -2.35 -1.71 5.22
C PHE A 314 -1.81 -3.08 5.62
N THR A 315 -2.03 -3.46 6.87
CA THR A 315 -1.52 -4.71 7.44
C THR A 315 -2.62 -5.41 8.24
N PRO A 316 -2.98 -6.67 7.92
CA PRO A 316 -3.91 -7.45 8.73
C PRO A 316 -3.29 -7.76 10.10
N PRO A 317 -4.10 -7.91 11.16
CA PRO A 317 -3.60 -8.26 12.49
C PRO A 317 -2.94 -9.64 12.49
N PRO A 318 -1.98 -9.91 13.40
CA PRO A 318 -1.43 -11.24 13.60
C PRO A 318 -2.54 -12.28 13.77
N THR A 319 -2.40 -13.44 13.10
CA THR A 319 -3.49 -14.44 13.03
C THR A 319 -3.97 -14.92 14.42
N ASN A 320 -3.08 -14.95 15.42
CA ASN A 320 -3.42 -15.33 16.80
C ASN A 320 -4.10 -14.22 17.61
N GLN A 321 -4.23 -13.01 17.07
CA GLN A 321 -4.79 -11.83 17.73
C GLN A 321 -5.99 -11.23 16.98
N SER A 322 -6.39 -11.83 15.86
CA SER A 322 -7.45 -11.30 14.97
C SER A 322 -8.86 -11.26 15.59
N THR A 323 -9.04 -11.78 16.80
CA THR A 323 -10.31 -11.70 17.53
C THR A 323 -10.48 -10.42 18.35
N PHE A 324 -9.40 -9.67 18.57
CA PHE A 324 -9.41 -8.43 19.37
C PHE A 324 -8.55 -7.30 18.79
N LEU A 325 -7.65 -7.59 17.84
CA LEU A 325 -6.96 -6.58 17.03
C LEU A 325 -7.63 -6.46 15.67
N GLN A 326 -7.70 -5.23 15.16
CA GLN A 326 -8.13 -4.93 13.80
C GLN A 326 -6.91 -4.67 12.90
N TRP A 327 -7.14 -4.16 11.69
CA TRP A 327 -6.05 -3.85 10.76
C TRP A 327 -5.32 -2.57 11.18
N THR A 328 -4.06 -2.46 10.76
CA THR A 328 -3.28 -1.24 10.82
C THR A 328 -3.24 -0.62 9.42
N ILE A 329 -3.61 0.66 9.30
CA ILE A 329 -3.51 1.41 8.04
C ILE A 329 -2.26 2.27 8.09
N GLY A 330 -1.34 2.00 7.16
CA GLY A 330 -0.05 2.66 7.06
C GLY A 330 -0.12 4.01 6.34
N PRO A 331 0.96 4.80 6.43
CA PRO A 331 1.03 6.14 5.86
C PRO A 331 0.83 6.17 4.34
N ILE A 332 1.38 5.20 3.61
CA ILE A 332 1.31 5.12 2.14
C ILE A 332 -0.14 5.00 1.63
N TYR A 333 -1.05 4.42 2.44
CA TYR A 333 -2.47 4.39 2.06
C TYR A 333 -3.09 5.79 2.05
N TYR A 334 -2.69 6.69 2.96
CA TYR A 334 -3.14 8.09 2.91
C TYR A 334 -2.64 8.77 1.63
N SER A 335 -1.40 8.50 1.19
CA SER A 335 -0.88 9.00 -0.09
C SER A 335 -1.76 8.56 -1.25
N ALA A 336 -2.08 7.26 -1.35
CA ALA A 336 -2.93 6.73 -2.41
C ALA A 336 -4.36 7.31 -2.37
N LEU A 337 -4.96 7.41 -1.18
CA LEU A 337 -6.29 7.99 -0.98
C LEU A 337 -6.37 9.44 -1.45
N ILE A 338 -5.38 10.24 -1.08
CA ILE A 338 -5.34 11.67 -1.40
C ILE A 338 -4.99 11.87 -2.88
N MET A 339 -4.10 11.05 -3.44
CA MET A 339 -3.78 11.10 -4.87
C MET A 339 -5.02 10.82 -5.73
N ALA A 340 -5.82 9.83 -5.34
CA ALA A 340 -7.10 9.54 -6.01
C ALA A 340 -8.07 10.73 -5.94
N GLU A 341 -8.12 11.44 -4.80
CA GLU A 341 -8.94 12.64 -4.65
C GLU A 341 -8.40 13.85 -5.43
N ALA A 342 -7.08 13.93 -5.58
CA ALA A 342 -6.42 15.02 -6.28
C ALA A 342 -6.56 14.88 -7.81
N LEU A 343 -6.46 13.66 -8.34
CA LEU A 343 -6.65 13.40 -9.77
C LEU A 343 -8.12 13.30 -10.18
N GLY A 344 -9.01 12.88 -9.28
CA GLY A 344 -10.41 12.68 -9.60
C GLY A 344 -10.68 11.52 -10.57
N PRO A 345 -11.94 11.30 -10.96
CA PRO A 345 -12.35 10.17 -11.78
C PRO A 345 -12.35 10.46 -13.29
N SER A 346 -11.97 11.68 -13.72
CA SER A 346 -12.10 12.11 -15.12
C SER A 346 -11.18 11.33 -16.08
N GLY A 347 -10.06 10.83 -15.58
CA GLY A 347 -8.98 10.24 -16.38
C GLY A 347 -8.21 11.27 -17.24
N GLY A 348 -8.56 12.55 -17.16
CA GLY A 348 -7.98 13.64 -17.95
C GLY A 348 -7.09 14.61 -17.16
N ALA A 349 -6.83 14.30 -15.88
CA ALA A 349 -6.04 15.17 -15.01
C ALA A 349 -4.57 15.29 -15.47
N GLN A 350 -4.07 16.52 -15.49
CA GLN A 350 -2.69 16.87 -15.83
C GLN A 350 -2.06 17.57 -14.63
N VAL A 351 -0.89 17.09 -14.20
CA VAL A 351 -0.20 17.61 -13.01
C VAL A 351 1.01 18.44 -13.43
N LEU A 352 1.16 19.62 -12.83
CA LEU A 352 2.29 20.50 -13.02
C LEU A 352 2.93 20.81 -11.67
N ASP A 353 4.19 20.44 -11.50
CA ASP A 353 5.03 20.99 -10.43
C ASP A 353 5.21 22.50 -10.67
N LEU A 354 4.75 23.31 -9.71
CA LEU A 354 4.75 24.75 -9.83
C LEU A 354 6.12 25.38 -9.51
N ASN A 355 7.07 24.57 -9.03
CA ASN A 355 8.36 25.04 -8.51
C ASN A 355 8.16 26.23 -7.55
N ALA A 356 7.14 26.11 -6.69
CA ALA A 356 6.66 27.20 -5.84
C ALA A 356 7.74 27.66 -4.86
N ASN A 357 7.61 28.92 -4.41
CA ASN A 357 8.55 29.53 -3.47
C ASN A 357 10.03 29.45 -3.95
N ASN A 358 10.27 29.66 -5.25
CA ASN A 358 11.58 29.51 -5.90
C ASN A 358 12.18 28.08 -5.79
N GLY A 359 11.32 27.05 -5.81
CA GLY A 359 11.75 25.66 -5.70
C GLY A 359 12.20 25.27 -4.30
N ASP A 360 11.55 25.81 -3.27
CA ASP A 360 11.81 25.44 -1.89
C ASP A 360 11.54 23.94 -1.67
N ILE A 361 12.55 23.25 -1.16
CA ILE A 361 12.53 21.79 -1.08
C ILE A 361 11.61 21.25 0.02
N TYR A 362 11.15 22.08 0.95
CA TYR A 362 10.28 21.67 2.06
C TYR A 362 8.80 21.97 1.80
N THR A 363 8.51 22.77 0.77
CA THR A 363 7.18 23.32 0.53
C THR A 363 6.73 23.20 -0.94
N PRO A 364 6.80 22.00 -1.55
CA PRO A 364 6.38 21.84 -2.94
C PRO A 364 4.89 22.12 -3.13
N ALA A 365 4.54 22.48 -4.36
CA ALA A 365 3.16 22.76 -4.75
C ALA A 365 2.91 22.32 -6.19
N TYR A 366 1.71 21.79 -6.43
CA TYR A 366 1.31 21.26 -7.72
C TYR A 366 -0.01 21.87 -8.17
N GLY A 367 -0.07 22.32 -9.43
CA GLY A 367 -1.30 22.63 -10.10
C GLY A 367 -1.85 21.39 -10.79
N ILE A 368 -3.16 21.16 -10.65
CA ILE A 368 -3.84 20.03 -11.27
C ILE A 368 -4.90 20.61 -12.21
N TYR A 369 -4.79 20.22 -13.48
CA TYR A 369 -5.59 20.73 -14.57
C TYR A 369 -6.47 19.63 -15.16
N GLU A 370 -7.66 19.99 -15.59
CA GLU A 370 -8.53 19.13 -16.40
C GLU A 370 -8.99 19.94 -17.61
N ASP A 371 -8.88 19.34 -18.80
CA ASP A 371 -9.15 20.01 -20.08
C ASP A 371 -8.43 21.36 -20.23
N GLY A 372 -7.20 21.45 -19.68
CA GLY A 372 -6.38 22.66 -19.68
C GLY A 372 -6.77 23.74 -18.66
N ASN A 373 -7.78 23.50 -17.81
CA ASN A 373 -8.22 24.44 -16.77
C ASN A 373 -7.73 23.99 -15.39
N PRO A 374 -7.19 24.87 -14.54
CA PRO A 374 -6.80 24.50 -13.19
C PRO A 374 -8.05 24.20 -12.36
N VAL A 375 -8.12 22.99 -11.82
CA VAL A 375 -9.26 22.53 -11.00
C VAL A 375 -8.89 22.33 -9.53
N ARG A 376 -7.63 21.98 -9.25
CA ARG A 376 -7.12 21.76 -7.89
C ARG A 376 -5.68 22.22 -7.74
N VAL A 377 -5.27 22.45 -6.49
CA VAL A 377 -3.87 22.70 -6.11
C VAL A 377 -3.52 21.81 -4.92
N MET A 378 -2.40 21.10 -4.99
CA MET A 378 -1.83 20.37 -3.87
C MET A 378 -0.68 21.18 -3.28
N LEU A 379 -0.69 21.41 -1.97
CA LEU A 379 0.34 22.15 -1.25
C LEU A 379 0.93 21.28 -0.13
N PHE A 380 2.23 21.35 0.09
CA PHE A 380 2.93 20.55 1.09
C PHE A 380 3.72 21.40 2.08
N ASN A 381 3.97 20.85 3.26
CA ASN A 381 4.91 21.34 4.24
C ASN A 381 5.55 20.16 4.97
N PHE A 382 6.82 19.89 4.67
CA PHE A 382 7.60 18.83 5.29
C PHE A 382 8.18 19.20 6.67
N ILE A 383 8.01 20.45 7.13
CA ILE A 383 8.60 20.93 8.39
C ILE A 383 7.74 20.49 9.56
N THR A 384 8.35 19.91 10.58
CA THR A 384 7.70 19.72 11.89
C THR A 384 7.99 20.92 12.78
N ASP A 385 6.94 21.65 13.17
CA ASP A 385 7.07 22.75 14.11
C ASP A 385 5.81 22.87 15.00
N PRO A 386 5.86 22.33 16.23
CA PRO A 386 4.74 22.40 17.17
C PRO A 386 4.37 23.83 17.60
N SER A 387 5.20 24.84 17.32
CA SER A 387 4.89 26.24 17.65
C SER A 387 3.96 26.92 16.65
N GLY A 388 3.79 26.33 15.45
CA GLY A 388 3.06 26.92 14.34
C GLY A 388 3.80 28.05 13.62
N ALA A 389 5.07 28.33 13.97
CA ALA A 389 5.84 29.41 13.35
C ALA A 389 6.23 29.09 11.89
N ASN A 390 6.29 27.81 11.53
CA ASN A 390 6.52 27.33 10.17
C ASN A 390 5.22 26.94 9.42
N ASP A 391 4.05 27.27 9.97
CA ASP A 391 2.82 27.18 9.20
C ASP A 391 2.87 28.17 8.02
N LEU A 392 2.45 27.73 6.85
CA LEU A 392 2.48 28.57 5.65
C LEU A 392 1.15 29.28 5.44
N THR A 393 1.21 30.44 4.81
CA THR A 393 0.07 31.06 4.12
C THR A 393 0.45 31.20 2.65
N VAL A 394 -0.05 30.29 1.83
CA VAL A 394 0.22 30.24 0.39
C VAL A 394 -0.83 31.10 -0.33
N SER A 395 -0.37 32.09 -1.09
CA SER A 395 -1.24 32.91 -1.92
C SER A 395 -1.39 32.30 -3.31
N ILE A 396 -2.56 31.75 -3.62
CA ILE A 396 -2.89 31.22 -4.95
C ILE A 396 -3.58 32.33 -5.76
N SER A 397 -3.12 32.59 -6.97
CA SER A 397 -3.82 33.40 -7.96
C SER A 397 -4.14 32.55 -9.18
N ILE A 398 -5.40 32.57 -9.62
CA ILE A 398 -5.84 31.88 -10.83
C ILE A 398 -6.01 32.92 -11.93
N GLU A 399 -5.27 32.72 -13.02
CA GLU A 399 -5.13 33.71 -14.08
C GLU A 399 -4.80 35.11 -13.50
N GLY A 400 -4.90 36.17 -14.30
CA GLY A 400 -4.39 37.47 -13.85
C GLY A 400 -2.87 37.50 -13.68
N GLY A 401 -2.37 38.57 -13.04
CA GLY A 401 -0.96 38.70 -12.70
C GLY A 401 -0.04 39.00 -13.90
N LEU A 402 1.23 38.55 -13.81
CA LEU A 402 2.33 38.88 -14.73
C LEU A 402 2.09 38.43 -16.20
N MET A 403 1.13 37.53 -16.43
CA MET A 403 0.82 36.99 -17.76
C MET A 403 -0.26 37.78 -18.51
N GLY A 404 -0.83 38.83 -17.91
CA GLY A 404 -1.76 39.73 -18.60
C GLY A 404 -3.14 39.12 -18.94
N GLN A 405 -3.49 37.99 -18.31
CA GLN A 405 -4.81 37.38 -18.44
C GLN A 405 -5.84 38.08 -17.55
N PRO A 406 -7.16 37.93 -17.80
CA PRO A 406 -8.19 38.38 -16.86
C PRO A 406 -8.06 37.68 -15.50
N ASN A 407 -8.51 38.34 -14.42
CA ASN A 407 -8.57 37.71 -13.11
C ASN A 407 -9.63 36.60 -13.10
N ALA A 408 -9.26 35.40 -12.64
CA ALA A 408 -10.17 34.26 -12.57
C ALA A 408 -10.18 33.57 -11.19
N SER A 409 -9.55 34.15 -10.15
CA SER A 409 -9.66 33.59 -8.80
C SER A 409 -11.13 33.56 -8.34
N PRO A 410 -11.66 32.41 -7.90
CA PRO A 410 -13.04 32.29 -7.47
C PRO A 410 -13.30 33.12 -6.21
N VAL A 411 -14.57 33.37 -5.87
CA VAL A 411 -14.95 34.06 -4.62
C VAL A 411 -14.50 33.29 -3.38
N GLN A 412 -14.53 31.95 -3.47
CA GLN A 412 -14.11 31.07 -2.40
C GLN A 412 -13.58 29.75 -2.98
N VAL A 413 -12.76 29.07 -2.20
CA VAL A 413 -12.28 27.71 -2.48
C VAL A 413 -12.59 26.79 -1.30
N LYS A 414 -12.51 25.48 -1.55
CA LYS A 414 -12.65 24.44 -0.52
C LYS A 414 -11.29 23.78 -0.27
N VAL A 415 -11.00 23.44 0.98
CA VAL A 415 -9.69 22.88 1.36
C VAL A 415 -9.86 21.70 2.31
N LYS A 416 -9.18 20.60 1.98
CA LYS A 416 -9.01 19.44 2.87
C LYS A 416 -7.54 19.32 3.27
N TYR A 417 -7.30 18.83 4.49
CA TYR A 417 -5.97 18.80 5.08
C TYR A 417 -5.53 17.39 5.47
N LEU A 418 -4.30 17.05 5.13
CA LEU A 418 -3.55 15.93 5.71
C LEU A 418 -2.72 16.47 6.88
N ARG A 419 -2.94 15.95 8.10
CA ARG A 419 -2.29 16.47 9.31
C ARG A 419 -1.79 15.38 10.26
N ALA A 420 -0.69 15.68 10.92
CA ALA A 420 -0.15 14.99 12.09
C ALA A 420 0.65 15.99 12.95
N ASN A 421 1.03 15.60 14.17
CA ASN A 421 1.80 16.46 15.07
C ASN A 421 3.29 16.55 14.71
N SER A 422 3.80 15.60 13.92
CA SER A 422 5.20 15.48 13.51
C SER A 422 5.31 14.57 12.30
N VAL A 423 6.31 14.79 11.44
CA VAL A 423 6.67 13.88 10.36
C VAL A 423 7.07 12.50 10.89
N SER A 424 7.59 12.41 12.11
CA SER A 424 7.92 11.12 12.75
C SER A 424 6.74 10.43 13.43
N GLN A 425 5.53 11.04 13.44
CA GLN A 425 4.35 10.43 14.06
C GLN A 425 4.03 9.10 13.38
N LYS A 426 3.54 8.12 14.16
CA LYS A 426 3.02 6.84 13.67
C LYS A 426 1.55 6.69 14.04
N GLY A 427 0.72 6.30 13.08
CA GLY A 427 -0.73 6.15 13.25
C GLY A 427 -1.45 7.47 13.58
N ASN A 428 -2.78 7.43 13.64
CA ASN A 428 -3.63 8.59 13.96
C ASN A 428 -3.34 9.85 13.12
N PHE A 429 -3.00 9.67 11.85
CA PHE A 429 -2.97 10.75 10.87
C PHE A 429 -4.41 11.14 10.53
N THR A 430 -4.62 12.38 10.11
CA THR A 430 -5.96 12.82 9.70
C THR A 430 -5.98 13.31 8.27
N TRP A 431 -6.95 12.86 7.48
CA TRP A 431 -7.32 13.41 6.19
C TRP A 431 -8.71 14.04 6.31
N ALA A 432 -8.82 15.34 6.08
CA ALA A 432 -10.08 16.09 6.26
C ALA A 432 -10.73 15.81 7.62
N GLY A 433 -9.95 15.80 8.71
CA GLY A 433 -10.45 15.53 10.06
C GLY A 433 -10.79 14.06 10.37
N GLN A 434 -10.70 13.16 9.39
CA GLN A 434 -10.97 11.72 9.56
C GLN A 434 -9.69 10.90 9.66
N THR A 435 -9.74 9.77 10.36
CA THR A 435 -8.61 8.86 10.60
C THR A 435 -9.00 7.41 10.38
N PHE A 436 -8.02 6.53 10.16
CA PHE A 436 -8.20 5.08 10.26
C PHE A 436 -7.91 4.51 11.65
N GLY A 437 -7.61 5.37 12.62
CA GLY A 437 -7.24 5.00 14.00
C GLY A 437 -5.73 4.79 14.19
N ALA A 438 -5.37 4.29 15.37
CA ALA A 438 -4.01 3.87 15.66
C ALA A 438 -3.72 2.47 15.07
N ASN A 439 -2.54 1.94 15.37
CA ASN A 439 -2.21 0.57 15.01
C ASN A 439 -3.24 -0.40 15.62
N TYR A 440 -3.75 -1.30 14.77
CA TYR A 440 -4.73 -2.33 15.11
C TYR A 440 -6.15 -1.85 15.45
N GLU A 441 -6.55 -0.67 14.98
CA GLU A 441 -7.86 -0.07 15.29
C GLU A 441 -8.77 0.13 14.06
N SER A 442 -8.36 -0.36 12.88
CA SER A 442 -9.08 -0.11 11.63
C SER A 442 -9.80 -1.33 11.04
N ASP A 443 -11.05 -1.12 10.62
CA ASP A 443 -11.80 -2.05 9.78
C ASP A 443 -11.86 -1.59 8.31
N GLY A 444 -10.99 -0.64 7.93
CA GLY A 444 -10.90 -0.07 6.59
C GLY A 444 -11.86 1.10 6.32
N ARG A 445 -12.69 1.50 7.30
CA ARG A 445 -13.55 2.70 7.18
C ARG A 445 -12.90 3.92 7.81
N LEU A 446 -13.10 5.09 7.19
CA LEU A 446 -12.74 6.38 7.77
C LEU A 446 -13.59 6.65 9.02
N GLN A 447 -12.94 7.05 10.11
CA GLN A 447 -13.54 7.36 11.41
C GLN A 447 -13.46 8.87 11.66
N GLY A 448 -14.50 9.44 12.26
CA GLY A 448 -14.60 10.87 12.51
C GLY A 448 -15.51 11.60 11.51
N GLN A 449 -15.67 12.91 11.72
CA GLN A 449 -16.45 13.77 10.84
C GLN A 449 -15.53 14.36 9.79
N GLU A 450 -15.99 14.36 8.54
CA GLU A 450 -15.27 15.03 7.46
C GLU A 450 -15.29 16.55 7.65
N ASP A 451 -14.12 17.17 7.53
CA ASP A 451 -13.89 18.58 7.70
C ASP A 451 -13.35 19.21 6.40
N ILE A 452 -14.23 19.97 5.72
CA ILE A 452 -13.92 20.70 4.50
C ILE A 452 -13.98 22.20 4.80
N GLN A 453 -12.82 22.84 4.79
CA GLN A 453 -12.70 24.25 5.10
C GLN A 453 -13.08 25.12 3.91
N THR A 454 -13.72 26.26 4.16
CA THR A 454 -14.04 27.26 3.11
C THR A 454 -13.14 28.46 3.30
N VAL A 455 -12.38 28.81 2.27
CA VAL A 455 -11.52 30.00 2.27
C VAL A 455 -12.12 31.03 1.32
N THR A 456 -12.39 32.23 1.82
CA THR A 456 -12.82 33.36 0.97
C THR A 456 -11.59 33.99 0.31
N CYS A 457 -11.64 34.19 -1.00
CA CYS A 457 -10.55 34.80 -1.75
C CYS A 457 -10.74 36.32 -1.85
N ASP A 458 -9.63 37.05 -1.80
CA ASP A 458 -9.62 38.50 -2.01
C ASP A 458 -9.76 38.81 -3.51
N GLN A 459 -10.96 39.24 -3.89
CA GLN A 459 -11.30 39.60 -5.27
C GLN A 459 -10.58 40.87 -5.74
N GLY A 460 -10.24 41.77 -4.81
CA GLY A 460 -9.49 42.99 -5.13
C GLY A 460 -8.02 42.70 -5.40
N ALA A 461 -7.44 41.76 -4.65
CA ALA A 461 -6.06 41.32 -4.80
C ALA A 461 -5.87 40.17 -5.82
N ASN A 462 -6.95 39.53 -6.27
CA ASN A 462 -6.94 38.32 -7.10
C ASN A 462 -6.19 37.15 -6.44
N THR A 463 -6.40 36.92 -5.14
CA THR A 463 -5.66 35.91 -4.37
C THR A 463 -6.56 35.11 -3.43
N CYS A 464 -6.28 33.82 -3.28
CA CYS A 464 -6.80 32.95 -2.24
C CYS A 464 -5.66 32.61 -1.27
N ALA A 465 -5.77 33.05 -0.01
CA ALA A 465 -4.75 32.79 1.01
C ALA A 465 -5.02 31.46 1.73
N ILE A 466 -4.24 30.43 1.43
CA ILE A 466 -4.41 29.07 1.93
C ILE A 466 -3.41 28.81 3.05
N HIS A 467 -3.92 28.44 4.23
CA HIS A 467 -3.07 27.99 5.32
C HIS A 467 -2.57 26.56 5.05
N VAL A 468 -1.29 26.26 5.31
CA VAL A 468 -0.75 24.89 5.25
C VAL A 468 0.00 24.58 6.55
N PRO A 469 -0.43 23.58 7.35
CA PRO A 469 0.14 23.31 8.67
C PRO A 469 1.54 22.69 8.57
N ALA A 470 2.35 22.86 9.62
CA ALA A 470 3.71 22.30 9.76
C ALA A 470 3.77 21.14 10.77
N PRO A 471 3.75 19.86 10.34
CA PRO A 471 3.77 19.37 8.96
C PRO A 471 2.36 19.11 8.41
N GLY A 472 2.24 19.00 7.10
CA GLY A 472 0.99 18.58 6.47
C GLY A 472 0.91 18.86 4.98
N ALA A 473 -0.25 18.57 4.42
CA ALA A 473 -0.59 18.92 3.06
C ALA A 473 -2.02 19.47 2.97
N ALA A 474 -2.29 20.27 1.94
CA ALA A 474 -3.60 20.84 1.67
C ALA A 474 -3.99 20.59 0.20
N LEU A 475 -5.14 19.94 0.00
CA LEU A 475 -5.77 19.86 -1.32
C LEU A 475 -6.82 20.95 -1.42
N VAL A 476 -6.61 21.87 -2.35
CA VAL A 476 -7.47 23.01 -2.62
C VAL A 476 -8.31 22.70 -3.86
N PHE A 477 -9.62 22.77 -3.74
CA PHE A 477 -10.57 22.68 -4.85
C PHE A 477 -10.92 24.08 -5.31
N LEU A 478 -10.61 24.39 -6.56
CA LEU A 478 -10.74 25.74 -7.14
C LEU A 478 -12.17 26.03 -7.63
N ASN A 479 -13.00 25.01 -7.77
CA ASN A 479 -14.40 25.11 -8.12
C ASN A 479 -15.23 24.02 -7.42
N ASN A 480 -16.56 24.13 -7.49
CA ASN A 480 -17.46 23.20 -6.79
C ASN A 480 -17.55 21.86 -7.52
N GLU A 481 -17.39 21.85 -8.84
CA GLU A 481 -17.44 20.68 -9.70
C GLU A 481 -16.33 19.69 -9.31
N ALA A 482 -15.10 20.18 -9.16
CA ALA A 482 -13.93 19.41 -8.72
C ALA A 482 -14.12 18.80 -7.33
N LEU A 483 -14.82 19.47 -6.40
CA LEU A 483 -15.14 18.84 -5.12
C LEU A 483 -16.27 17.81 -5.28
N SER A 484 -17.30 18.15 -6.07
CA SER A 484 -18.49 17.32 -6.21
C SER A 484 -18.19 15.98 -6.89
N GLU A 485 -17.25 15.94 -7.84
CA GLU A 485 -16.89 14.71 -8.55
C GLU A 485 -16.13 13.68 -7.70
N VAL A 486 -15.52 14.09 -6.58
CA VAL A 486 -14.85 13.17 -5.63
C VAL A 486 -15.69 12.88 -4.38
N GLU A 487 -16.82 13.57 -4.25
CA GLU A 487 -17.77 13.45 -3.14
C GLU A 487 -19.16 12.97 -3.59
N PHE A 488 -19.32 12.57 -4.85
CA PHE A 488 -20.62 12.39 -5.52
C PHE A 488 -21.54 11.33 -4.88
N GLU A 489 -20.97 10.29 -4.28
CA GLU A 489 -21.69 9.19 -3.63
C GLU A 489 -21.16 8.87 -2.23
N ALA A 490 -21.94 8.18 -1.42
CA ALA A 490 -21.46 7.67 -0.14
C ALA A 490 -20.46 6.53 -0.35
N VAL A 491 -19.43 6.44 0.49
CA VAL A 491 -18.50 5.30 0.48
C VAL A 491 -19.29 4.01 0.73
N GLN A 492 -19.21 3.06 -0.20
CA GLN A 492 -19.80 1.74 -0.02
C GLN A 492 -19.05 1.00 1.10
N THR A 493 -19.78 0.45 2.06
CA THR A 493 -19.19 -0.33 3.16
C THR A 493 -19.65 -1.78 3.11
N PHE A 494 -18.75 -2.68 3.48
CA PHE A 494 -18.98 -4.12 3.50
C PHE A 494 -19.03 -4.64 4.94
N SER A 495 -19.79 -5.70 5.14
CA SER A 495 -19.88 -6.42 6.41
C SER A 495 -19.43 -7.87 6.22
N THR A 496 -18.89 -8.48 7.28
CA THR A 496 -18.50 -9.90 7.23
C THR A 496 -19.69 -10.79 7.59
N THR A 497 -19.87 -11.87 6.84
CA THR A 497 -20.77 -12.98 7.21
C THR A 497 -20.03 -14.06 8.01
N VAL A 498 -18.70 -13.97 8.09
CA VAL A 498 -17.82 -14.89 8.83
C VAL A 498 -17.34 -14.20 10.10
N LEU A 499 -17.84 -14.68 11.24
CA LEU A 499 -17.34 -14.30 12.55
C LEU A 499 -16.36 -15.39 13.02
N THR A 500 -15.09 -15.05 13.25
CA THR A 500 -14.22 -15.91 14.05
C THR A 500 -14.85 -16.06 15.43
N ARG A 501 -14.99 -17.29 15.95
CA ARG A 501 -15.58 -17.60 17.26
C ARG A 501 -15.25 -16.52 18.29
N THR A 502 -16.17 -15.59 18.52
CA THR A 502 -16.06 -14.64 19.61
C THR A 502 -16.42 -15.40 20.87
N VAL A 503 -15.47 -15.51 21.79
CA VAL A 503 -15.86 -15.87 23.15
C VAL A 503 -16.70 -14.70 23.67
N ASN A 504 -18.01 -14.88 23.64
CA ASN A 504 -19.09 -14.03 24.16
C ASN A 504 -19.18 -12.60 23.59
N THR A 505 -19.65 -12.45 22.34
CA THR A 505 -20.46 -11.27 22.02
C THR A 505 -21.91 -11.59 22.41
N ALA A 506 -22.32 -11.22 23.62
CA ALA A 506 -23.74 -11.15 23.92
C ALA A 506 -24.28 -9.89 23.23
N THR A 507 -25.08 -10.06 22.18
CA THR A 507 -25.88 -8.97 21.61
C THR A 507 -27.06 -8.72 22.54
N PHE A 508 -27.15 -7.51 23.10
CA PHE A 508 -28.27 -7.05 23.90
C PHE A 508 -29.13 -6.10 23.09
N ASP A 509 -30.44 -6.14 23.32
CA ASP A 509 -31.38 -5.14 22.82
C ASP A 509 -31.06 -3.79 23.48
N PRO A 510 -30.86 -2.68 22.73
CA PRO A 510 -30.66 -1.35 23.31
C PRO A 510 -31.73 -0.98 24.37
N ALA A 511 -32.97 -1.43 24.21
CA ALA A 511 -34.05 -1.21 25.18
C ALA A 511 -33.83 -1.95 26.51
N SER A 512 -33.07 -3.05 26.50
CA SER A 512 -32.71 -3.80 27.71
C SER A 512 -31.55 -3.16 28.51
N LEU A 513 -30.75 -2.29 27.89
CA LEU A 513 -29.76 -1.45 28.56
C LEU A 513 -30.39 -0.20 29.19
N GLU A 514 -31.45 0.33 28.59
CA GLU A 514 -32.14 1.55 29.06
C GLU A 514 -32.86 1.34 30.41
N THR A 515 -33.19 0.10 30.75
CA THR A 515 -33.81 -0.28 32.04
C THR A 515 -32.86 -1.00 33.00
N SER A 516 -31.60 -1.18 32.60
CA SER A 516 -30.61 -1.91 33.38
C SER A 516 -30.01 -1.03 34.47
N ASN A 517 -30.49 -1.19 35.71
CA ASN A 517 -29.93 -0.56 36.90
C ASN A 517 -28.58 -1.20 37.28
N GLY A 518 -27.51 -0.86 36.56
CA GLY A 518 -26.17 -1.45 36.67
C GLY A 518 -25.36 -1.11 37.93
N HIS A 519 -25.96 -1.13 39.13
CA HIS A 519 -25.27 -0.74 40.38
C HIS A 519 -25.54 -1.65 41.60
N THR A 520 -25.94 -2.91 41.44
CA THR A 520 -26.17 -3.82 42.59
C THR A 520 -25.10 -4.90 42.78
N GLY A 521 -24.10 -5.00 41.88
CA GLY A 521 -23.08 -6.05 41.92
C GLY A 521 -21.78 -5.70 42.68
N PHE A 522 -21.53 -4.43 42.98
CA PHE A 522 -20.25 -3.99 43.57
C PHE A 522 -20.29 -3.79 45.09
N ASP A 523 -21.45 -3.95 45.75
CA ASP A 523 -21.60 -3.65 47.18
C ASP A 523 -21.63 -4.89 48.09
N SER A 524 -21.44 -6.08 47.55
CA SER A 524 -21.25 -7.29 48.37
C SER A 524 -19.77 -7.55 48.61
N LYS A 525 -19.25 -7.04 49.74
CA LYS A 525 -17.86 -7.21 50.23
C LYS A 525 -17.35 -8.66 50.43
N HIS A 526 -18.02 -9.70 49.92
CA HIS A 526 -17.63 -11.10 50.18
C HIS A 526 -17.79 -12.09 49.02
N ARG A 527 -17.78 -11.65 47.74
CA ARG A 527 -17.75 -12.60 46.61
C ARG A 527 -16.73 -12.20 45.54
N LEU A 528 -15.56 -12.84 45.58
CA LEU A 528 -14.62 -12.85 44.45
C LEU A 528 -15.20 -13.76 43.36
N GLY A 529 -15.77 -13.17 42.32
CA GLY A 529 -16.21 -13.88 41.12
C GLY A 529 -15.12 -13.85 40.05
N SER A 530 -14.63 -15.03 39.64
CA SER A 530 -13.78 -15.20 38.45
C SER A 530 -14.66 -15.27 37.21
N THR A 531 -14.36 -14.49 36.17
CA THR A 531 -15.09 -14.50 34.88
C THR A 531 -14.36 -15.25 33.76
N SER A 532 -13.32 -16.04 34.06
CA SER A 532 -12.65 -16.86 33.04
C SER A 532 -13.21 -18.29 32.96
N LYS A 533 -13.41 -18.77 31.73
CA LYS A 533 -13.86 -20.14 31.47
C LYS A 533 -12.70 -21.11 31.72
N GLY A 534 -12.78 -21.89 32.80
CA GLY A 534 -11.74 -22.85 33.21
C GLY A 534 -11.34 -22.77 34.68
N SER A 535 -11.86 -21.83 35.47
CA SER A 535 -11.63 -21.82 36.92
C SER A 535 -12.46 -22.90 37.61
N ASN A 536 -11.82 -24.01 38.00
CA ASN A 536 -12.38 -24.94 38.99
C ASN A 536 -12.27 -24.31 40.38
N SER A 537 -13.37 -23.77 40.90
CA SER A 537 -13.47 -23.29 42.27
C SER A 537 -13.56 -24.48 43.24
N GLY A 538 -12.42 -25.01 43.67
CA GLY A 538 -12.33 -25.91 44.81
C GLY A 538 -12.26 -25.10 46.10
N ALA A 539 -13.41 -24.68 46.64
CA ALA A 539 -13.50 -24.10 47.97
C ALA A 539 -14.65 -24.77 48.74
N GLU A 540 -14.38 -25.97 49.25
CA GLU A 540 -15.17 -26.53 50.34
C GLU A 540 -14.97 -25.68 51.60
N ARG A 541 -16.08 -25.26 52.19
CA ARG A 541 -16.14 -24.66 53.51
C ARG A 541 -15.69 -25.67 54.56
N VAL A 542 -14.71 -25.30 55.38
CA VAL A 542 -14.66 -25.75 56.78
C VAL A 542 -14.40 -24.53 57.66
N LEU A 543 -15.34 -24.29 58.58
CA LEU A 543 -15.29 -23.29 59.64
C LEU A 543 -14.61 -23.90 60.89
N ALA A 544 -13.87 -23.03 61.58
CA ALA A 544 -13.63 -22.96 63.03
C ALA A 544 -12.55 -23.84 63.70
N ASP A 545 -11.59 -23.11 64.29
CA ASP A 545 -10.92 -23.23 65.59
C ASP A 545 -10.41 -24.57 66.13
N GLY A 546 -9.12 -24.58 66.49
CA GLY A 546 -8.54 -25.56 67.42
C GLY A 546 -7.02 -25.50 67.51
N LEU A 547 -6.51 -25.18 68.70
CA LEU A 547 -5.12 -25.26 69.14
C LEU A 547 -4.41 -26.61 68.83
N VAL A 548 -3.07 -26.58 68.90
CA VAL A 548 -2.12 -27.61 69.43
C VAL A 548 -0.96 -27.97 68.47
N GLN A 549 0.22 -27.40 68.78
CA GLN A 549 1.55 -28.04 68.96
C GLN A 549 2.16 -29.07 67.96
N ILE A 550 3.47 -28.83 67.71
CA ILE A 550 4.63 -29.76 67.86
C ILE A 550 5.26 -30.49 66.64
N LEU A 551 6.54 -30.10 66.41
CA LEU A 551 7.80 -30.83 66.15
C LEU A 551 8.10 -31.68 64.89
N LEU A 552 9.37 -31.49 64.45
CA LEU A 552 10.38 -32.45 63.94
C LEU A 552 10.16 -33.04 62.53
N GLU A 553 11.16 -33.32 61.68
CA GLU A 553 12.62 -33.18 61.68
C GLU A 553 13.13 -33.60 60.28
N MET A 554 14.33 -33.11 59.92
CA MET A 554 15.39 -33.76 59.14
C MET A 554 15.11 -34.51 57.82
N ALA A 555 15.81 -34.04 56.77
CA ALA A 555 16.92 -34.81 56.19
C ALA A 555 17.89 -33.91 55.38
N CYS A 556 19.11 -33.72 55.92
CA CYS A 556 20.37 -33.57 55.16
C CYS A 556 20.55 -34.78 54.20
N ALA A 557 21.35 -34.80 53.14
CA ALA A 557 22.70 -34.27 52.98
C ALA A 557 23.23 -34.53 51.54
N ILE A 558 24.13 -33.63 51.09
CA ILE A 558 25.41 -33.89 50.37
C ILE A 558 25.37 -34.38 48.91
N ALA A 559 25.83 -33.53 47.97
CA ALA A 559 27.15 -33.63 47.30
C ALA A 559 27.34 -32.59 46.16
N LEU A 560 28.38 -31.77 46.30
CA LEU A 560 29.08 -30.97 45.27
C LEU A 560 29.81 -31.90 44.25
N PRO A 561 30.52 -31.44 43.18
CA PRO A 561 30.47 -30.18 42.41
C PRO A 561 30.75 -30.32 40.87
N VAL A 562 30.88 -29.16 40.18
CA VAL A 562 31.97 -28.82 39.22
C VAL A 562 31.76 -28.92 37.68
N LEU A 563 31.85 -27.73 37.08
CA LEU A 563 32.45 -27.25 35.80
C LEU A 563 31.85 -27.50 34.38
N PHE A 564 31.71 -26.34 33.70
CA PHE A 564 32.09 -25.94 32.31
C PHE A 564 31.49 -26.71 31.12
N GLY A 565 31.21 -26.08 29.98
CA GLY A 565 31.59 -24.75 29.52
C GLY A 565 30.98 -24.47 28.14
N CYS A 566 31.32 -23.28 27.64
CA CYS A 566 30.96 -22.72 26.35
C CYS A 566 31.19 -23.66 25.16
N LEU A 567 30.24 -23.67 24.24
CA LEU A 567 30.43 -23.30 22.83
C LEU A 567 29.08 -22.88 22.25
#